data_AF-M2SBA2-F1
#
_entry.id   AF-M2SBA2-F1
#
_cell.length_a   1.000
_cell.length_b   1.000
_cell.length_c   1.000
_cell.angle_alpha   90.00
_cell.angle_beta   90.00
_cell.angle_gamma   90.00
#
_symmetry.space_group_name_H-M   'P 1'
#
loop_
_entity.id
_entity.type
_entity.pdbx_description
1 polymer ?
#
loop_
_entity_poly.entity_id
_entity_poly.type
_entity_poly.pdbx_seq_one_letter_code
_entity_poly.pdbx_strand_id
1 'polypeptide(L)'
;QDGSVEDSIINSSSLALFDSEIQMDSIIIATTVVKLPIYNQVIVDPTALEEEKKEGSVLIACIPSNSSITQIYMSGVLDPQDISSCLSIALDSCWKLNKEIELIIQSKNVKMIEH
;
A
#
# COMPACT_ATOMS: atom_id res chain seq x y z
N GLN A 1 -1.04 2.88 -17.50
CA GLN A 1 -0.94 2.66 -16.04
C GLN A 1 -1.67 3.83 -15.39
N ASP A 2 -2.46 3.57 -14.35
CA ASP A 2 -3.42 4.54 -13.80
C ASP A 2 -2.99 5.08 -12.42
N GLY A 3 -1.69 5.31 -12.22
CA GLY A 3 -1.11 5.69 -10.91
C GLY A 3 -0.93 4.50 -9.97
N SER A 4 -0.22 4.71 -8.85
CA SER A 4 0.01 3.71 -7.79
C SER A 4 0.45 2.36 -8.35
N VAL A 5 1.50 2.40 -9.18
CA VAL A 5 1.96 1.21 -9.89
C VAL A 5 2.90 0.41 -8.99
N GLU A 6 3.73 1.10 -8.22
CA GLU A 6 4.76 0.51 -7.38
C GLU A 6 4.17 -0.32 -6.23
N ASP A 7 3.17 0.20 -5.52
CA ASP A 7 2.46 -0.55 -4.47
C ASP A 7 1.63 -1.69 -5.04
N SER A 8 0.99 -1.52 -6.20
CA SER A 8 0.30 -2.59 -6.92
C SER A 8 1.25 -3.74 -7.28
N ILE A 9 2.47 -3.43 -7.74
CA ILE A 9 3.51 -4.44 -8.02
C ILE A 9 3.92 -5.15 -6.74
N ILE A 10 4.15 -4.42 -5.64
CA ILE A 10 4.54 -5.03 -4.36
C ILE A 10 3.43 -5.95 -3.83
N ASN A 11 2.18 -5.48 -3.82
CA ASN A 11 1.02 -6.22 -3.33
C ASN A 11 0.78 -7.49 -4.15
N SER A 12 0.77 -7.37 -5.48
CA SER A 12 0.58 -8.52 -6.37
C SER A 12 1.72 -9.54 -6.27
N SER A 13 2.96 -9.07 -6.16
CA SER A 13 4.13 -9.95 -5.96
C SER A 13 4.06 -10.67 -4.62
N SER A 14 3.71 -9.97 -3.54
CA SER A 14 3.57 -10.59 -2.22
C SER A 14 2.46 -11.63 -2.20
N LEU A 15 1.34 -11.37 -2.86
CA LEU A 15 0.26 -12.34 -3.01
C LEU A 15 0.67 -13.53 -3.87
N ALA A 16 1.40 -13.32 -4.96
CA ALA A 16 1.88 -14.40 -5.82
C ALA A 16 2.85 -15.32 -5.08
N LEU A 17 3.77 -14.77 -4.29
CA LEU A 17 4.68 -15.54 -3.45
C LEU A 17 3.92 -16.35 -2.38
N PHE A 18 2.90 -15.74 -1.76
CA PHE A 18 2.03 -16.42 -0.80
C PHE A 18 1.26 -17.58 -1.46
N ASP A 19 0.76 -17.38 -2.67
CA ASP A 19 0.04 -18.42 -3.43
C ASP A 19 0.96 -19.53 -3.97
N SER A 20 2.25 -19.24 -4.14
CA SER A 20 3.24 -20.20 -4.63
C SER A 20 3.71 -21.20 -3.55
N GLU A 21 3.10 -21.19 -2.37
CA GLU A 21 3.48 -22.00 -1.19
C GLU A 21 4.95 -21.80 -0.76
N ILE A 22 5.55 -20.67 -1.15
CA ILE A 22 6.86 -20.26 -0.64
C ILE A 22 6.69 -19.88 0.82
N GLN A 23 7.58 -20.38 1.69
CA GLN A 23 7.55 -20.03 3.10
C GLN A 23 7.80 -18.52 3.27
N MET A 24 6.75 -17.79 3.62
CA MET A 24 6.78 -16.37 3.96
C MET A 24 6.36 -16.20 5.41
N ASP A 25 7.09 -15.37 6.17
CA ASP A 25 6.71 -15.08 7.56
C ASP A 25 5.37 -14.34 7.66
N SER A 26 5.09 -13.48 6.68
CA SER A 26 3.82 -12.77 6.56
C SER A 26 3.69 -12.12 5.17
N ILE A 27 2.48 -11.70 4.82
CA ILE A 27 2.23 -10.91 3.62
C ILE A 27 2.75 -9.48 3.80
N ILE A 28 3.29 -8.91 2.72
CA ILE A 28 3.69 -7.51 2.67
C ILE A 28 2.58 -6.73 1.96
N ILE A 29 2.14 -5.64 2.58
CA ILE A 29 1.18 -4.71 2.01
C ILE A 29 1.84 -3.37 1.78
N ALA A 30 1.61 -2.79 0.62
CA ALA A 30 2.07 -1.47 0.24
C ALA A 30 0.91 -0.55 -0.13
N THR A 31 1.10 0.74 0.12
CA THR A 31 0.17 1.80 -0.29
C THR A 31 0.93 3.08 -0.56
N THR A 32 0.51 3.79 -1.61
CA THR A 32 1.01 5.09 -2.02
C THR A 32 0.03 6.18 -1.63
N VAL A 33 0.57 7.28 -1.14
CA VAL A 33 -0.16 8.53 -0.94
C VAL A 33 0.54 9.67 -1.65
N VAL A 34 -0.24 10.62 -2.17
CA VAL A 34 0.28 11.85 -2.77
C VAL A 34 -0.26 13.07 -2.06
N LYS A 35 0.58 14.10 -2.02
CA LYS A 35 0.20 15.43 -1.60
C LYS A 35 -0.11 16.27 -2.84
N LEU A 36 -1.31 16.82 -2.91
CA LEU A 36 -1.66 17.80 -3.93
C LEU A 36 -1.34 19.24 -3.46
N PRO A 37 -0.89 20.11 -4.37
CA PRO A 37 -0.59 21.52 -4.07
C PRO A 37 -1.82 22.32 -3.64
N ILE A 38 -2.99 21.93 -4.15
CA ILE A 38 -4.22 22.66 -3.92
C ILE A 38 -4.91 22.08 -2.67
N TYR A 39 -5.32 22.96 -1.75
CA TYR A 39 -6.06 22.64 -0.53
C TYR A 39 -5.33 21.74 0.48
N ASN A 40 -4.02 21.57 0.35
CA ASN A 40 -3.21 20.79 1.29
C ASN A 40 -3.69 19.33 1.43
N GLN A 41 -4.29 18.76 0.38
CA GLN A 41 -4.95 17.45 0.43
C GLN A 41 -3.96 16.30 0.25
N VAL A 42 -4.12 15.26 1.06
CA VAL A 42 -3.43 13.97 0.91
C VAL A 42 -4.41 12.98 0.31
N ILE A 43 -4.03 12.36 -0.80
CA ILE A 43 -4.83 11.38 -1.52
C ILE A 43 -4.16 10.01 -1.38
N VAL A 44 -4.96 8.99 -1.09
CA VAL A 44 -4.56 7.58 -1.02
C VAL A 44 -4.89 6.92 -2.35
N ASP A 45 -4.03 6.01 -2.80
CA ASP A 45 -4.22 5.27 -4.06
C ASP A 45 -4.45 6.24 -5.25
N PRO A 46 -3.50 7.17 -5.49
CA PRO A 46 -3.65 8.17 -6.53
C PRO A 46 -3.77 7.56 -7.92
N THR A 47 -4.62 8.21 -8.72
CA THR A 47 -4.68 8.04 -10.17
C THR A 47 -3.47 8.64 -10.86
N ALA A 48 -3.24 8.31 -12.14
CA ALA A 48 -2.15 8.90 -12.93
C ALA A 48 -2.24 10.44 -12.99
N LEU A 49 -3.45 11.00 -13.03
CA LEU A 49 -3.67 12.44 -13.06
C LEU A 49 -3.30 13.12 -11.74
N GLU A 50 -3.55 12.45 -10.61
CA GLU A 50 -3.20 12.95 -9.28
C GLU A 50 -1.70 12.85 -9.04
N GLU A 51 -1.05 11.79 -9.54
CA GLU A 51 0.41 11.67 -9.51
C GLU A 51 1.12 12.72 -10.35
N GLU A 52 0.58 13.09 -11.51
CA GLU A 52 1.16 14.14 -12.35
C GLU A 52 1.12 15.51 -11.66
N LYS A 53 0.09 15.75 -10.86
CA LYS A 53 -0.17 17.04 -10.19
C LYS A 53 0.40 17.13 -8.77
N LYS A 54 1.06 16.08 -8.28
CA LYS A 54 1.55 16.03 -6.90
C LYS A 54 2.71 16.98 -6.64
N GLU A 55 2.79 17.50 -5.42
CA GLU A 55 4.02 18.13 -4.91
C GLU A 55 4.97 17.08 -4.36
N GLY A 56 4.42 16.04 -3.74
CA GLY A 56 5.18 14.95 -3.18
C GLY A 56 4.36 13.68 -3.02
N SER A 57 5.07 12.58 -2.78
CA SER A 57 4.49 11.25 -2.58
C SER A 57 5.24 10.48 -1.52
N VAL A 58 4.51 9.60 -0.85
CA VAL A 58 5.04 8.63 0.09
C VAL A 58 4.45 7.27 -0.24
N LEU A 59 5.30 6.30 -0.56
CA LEU A 59 4.96 4.89 -0.60
C LEU A 59 5.47 4.24 0.68
N ILE A 60 4.62 3.45 1.31
CA ILE A 60 5.00 2.60 2.45
C ILE A 60 4.72 1.15 2.09
N ALA A 61 5.62 0.26 2.48
CA ALA A 61 5.37 -1.17 2.51
C ALA A 61 5.61 -1.69 3.93
N CYS A 62 4.71 -2.52 4.43
CA CYS A 62 4.77 -3.05 5.78
C CYS A 62 4.33 -4.50 5.86
N ILE A 63 4.70 -5.14 6.96
CA ILE A 63 4.16 -6.42 7.43
C ILE A 63 3.06 -6.08 8.45
N PRO A 64 1.77 -6.21 8.09
CA PRO A 64 0.69 -5.73 8.94
C PRO A 64 0.57 -6.48 10.27
N SER A 65 0.89 -7.79 10.26
CA SER A 65 0.77 -8.68 11.43
C SER A 65 1.63 -8.27 12.64
N ASN A 66 2.72 -7.54 12.42
CA ASN A 66 3.59 -7.04 13.48
C ASN A 66 3.89 -5.53 13.35
N SER A 67 3.18 -4.83 12.46
CA SER A 67 3.36 -3.39 12.18
C SER A 67 4.78 -2.99 11.78
N SER A 68 5.59 -3.93 11.26
CA SER A 68 6.96 -3.61 10.82
C SER A 68 6.95 -2.97 9.44
N ILE A 69 7.54 -1.79 9.31
CA ILE A 69 7.74 -1.14 8.02
C ILE A 69 8.95 -1.76 7.34
N THR A 70 8.78 -2.27 6.13
CA THR A 70 9.85 -2.90 5.35
C THR A 70 10.49 -1.91 4.39
N GLN A 71 9.71 -0.98 3.84
CA GLN A 71 10.18 0.03 2.90
C GLN A 71 9.41 1.34 3.07
N ILE A 72 10.12 2.44 2.89
CA ILE A 72 9.55 3.78 2.72
C ILE A 72 10.23 4.39 1.51
N TYR A 73 9.45 4.88 0.56
CA TYR A 73 9.93 5.66 -0.56
C TYR A 73 9.23 7.01 -0.57
N MET A 74 10.01 8.09 -0.64
CA MET A 74 9.50 9.45 -0.70
C MET A 74 10.07 10.15 -1.92
N SER A 75 9.23 10.91 -2.61
CA SER A 75 9.62 11.69 -3.79
C SER A 75 8.88 13.02 -3.83
N GLY A 76 9.51 14.03 -4.44
CA GLY A 76 9.01 15.40 -4.51
C GLY A 76 9.36 16.25 -3.29
N VAL A 77 8.58 17.28 -3.03
CA VAL A 77 8.77 18.25 -1.95
C VAL A 77 7.66 18.08 -0.94
N LEU A 78 8.03 17.76 0.30
CA LEU A 78 7.10 17.62 1.43
C LEU A 78 7.70 18.32 2.64
N ASP A 79 6.91 19.16 3.31
CA ASP A 79 7.30 19.73 4.59
C ASP A 79 7.30 18.64 5.68
N PRO A 80 8.11 18.77 6.75
CA PRO A 80 8.19 17.76 7.80
C PRO A 80 6.84 17.39 8.44
N GLN A 81 5.92 18.36 8.54
CA GLN A 81 4.56 18.12 9.07
C GLN A 81 3.73 17.27 8.10
N ASP A 82 3.85 17.51 6.79
CA ASP A 82 3.17 16.74 5.76
C ASP A 82 3.73 15.32 5.67
N ILE A 83 5.03 15.12 5.85
CA ILE A 83 5.63 13.78 5.87
C ILE A 83 4.99 12.93 6.98
N SER A 84 4.85 13.48 8.19
CA SER A 84 4.24 12.75 9.30
C SER A 84 2.77 12.41 9.02
N SER A 85 2.03 13.32 8.38
CA SER A 85 0.63 13.11 8.01
C SER A 85 0.50 12.04 6.92
N CYS A 86 1.28 12.15 5.85
CA CYS A 86 1.32 11.19 4.75
C CYS A 86 1.68 9.79 5.25
N LEU A 87 2.71 9.64 6.09
CA LEU A 87 3.10 8.35 6.67
C LEU A 87 1.99 7.72 7.50
N SER A 88 1.33 8.52 8.35
CA SER A 88 0.22 8.03 9.18
C SER A 88 -0.96 7.58 8.35
N ILE A 89 -1.32 8.34 7.31
CA ILE A 89 -2.41 8.02 6.38
C ILE A 89 -2.06 6.77 5.55
N ALA A 90 -0.84 6.68 5.03
CA ALA A 90 -0.39 5.54 4.24
C ALA A 90 -0.39 4.24 5.06
N LEU A 91 0.04 4.30 6.32
CA LEU A 91 0.04 3.15 7.22
C LEU A 91 -1.38 2.69 7.59
N ASP A 92 -2.29 3.62 7.86
CA ASP A 92 -3.71 3.31 8.09
C ASP A 92 -4.35 2.65 6.86
N SER A 93 -4.01 3.13 5.66
CA SER A 93 -4.46 2.53 4.40
C SER A 93 -3.91 1.11 4.20
N CYS A 94 -2.64 0.85 4.55
CA CYS A 94 -2.09 -0.50 4.54
C CYS A 94 -2.86 -1.45 5.45
N TRP A 95 -3.26 -1.02 6.64
CA TRP A 95 -4.06 -1.86 7.54
C TRP A 95 -5.46 -2.16 7.01
N LYS A 96 -6.11 -1.16 6.40
CA LYS A 96 -7.41 -1.34 5.74
C LYS A 96 -7.29 -2.33 4.57
N LEU A 97 -6.26 -2.18 3.73
CA LEU A 97 -6.03 -3.06 2.61
C LEU A 97 -5.70 -4.50 3.05
N ASN A 98 -4.88 -4.66 4.10
CA ASN A 98 -4.58 -5.97 4.67
C ASN A 98 -5.84 -6.74 5.07
N LYS A 99 -6.79 -6.05 5.73
CA LYS A 99 -8.04 -6.66 6.16
C LYS A 99 -8.85 -7.22 4.98
N GLU A 100 -8.94 -6.47 3.88
CA GLU A 100 -9.63 -6.94 2.68
C GLU A 100 -8.91 -8.13 2.03
N ILE A 101 -7.58 -8.11 2.01
CA ILE A 101 -6.78 -9.22 1.48
C ILE A 101 -6.93 -10.49 2.33
N GLU A 102 -6.94 -10.37 3.66
CA GLU A 102 -7.19 -11.50 4.56
C GLU A 102 -8.54 -12.16 4.29
N LEU A 103 -9.59 -11.36 4.08
CA LEU A 103 -10.93 -11.86 3.72
C LEU A 103 -10.91 -12.61 2.38
N ILE A 104 -10.19 -12.09 1.39
CA ILE A 104 -10.04 -12.74 0.08
C ILE A 104 -9.32 -14.08 0.23
N ILE A 105 -8.20 -14.14 0.95
CA ILE A 105 -7.43 -15.36 1.19
C ILE A 105 -8.29 -16.42 1.90
N GLN A 106 -9.01 -16.01 2.96
CA GLN A 106 -9.93 -16.91 3.68
C GLN A 106 -11.01 -17.47 2.74
N SER A 107 -11.61 -16.62 1.90
CA SER A 107 -12.64 -17.05 0.94
C SER A 107 -12.10 -18.04 -0.11
N LYS A 108 -10.84 -17.89 -0.55
CA LYS A 108 -10.18 -18.79 -1.49
C LYS A 108 -9.97 -20.17 -0.87
N ASN A 109 -9.50 -20.21 0.39
CA ASN A 109 -9.26 -21.46 1.11
C ASN A 109 -10.55 -22.27 1.31
N VAL A 110 -11.67 -21.60 1.62
CA VAL A 110 -12.98 -22.28 1.76
C VAL A 110 -13.38 -22.97 0.45
N LYS A 111 -13.25 -22.28 -0.70
CA LYS A 111 -13.60 -22.85 -2.01
C LYS A 111 -12.74 -24.05 -2.41
N MET A 112 -11.47 -24.09 -1.98
CA MET A 112 -10.59 -25.24 -2.28
C MET A 112 -10.93 -26.49 -1.47
N ILE A 113 -11.58 -26.36 -0.30
CA ILE A 113 -11.98 -27.50 0.54
C ILE A 113 -13.30 -28.12 0.04
N GLU A 114 -14.10 -27.36 -0.73
CA GLU A 114 -15.36 -27.82 -1.32
C GLU A 114 -15.18 -28.56 -2.67
N HIS A 115 -13.94 -28.76 -3.13
CA HIS A 115 -13.59 -29.56 -4.31
C HIS A 115 -12.68 -30.73 -3.93
#